data_AF-A0A1H2QW82-F1
#
_entry.id   AF-A0A1H2QW82-F1
#
_cell.length_a   1.000
_cell.length_b   1.000
_cell.length_c   1.000
_cell.angle_alpha   90.00
_cell.angle_beta   90.00
_cell.angle_gamma   90.00
#
_symmetry.space_group_name_H-M   'P 1'
#
loop_
_entity.id
_entity.type
_entity.pdbx_description
1 polymer ?
#
loop_
_entity_poly.entity_id
_entity_poly.type
_entity_poly.pdbx_seq_one_letter_code
_entity_poly.pdbx_strand_id
1 'polypeptide(L)' 'MANKVAGDKPVKPGKKKAGKKDAQLLIRIGSAERDEFMALCEELDTSAAREIRKFIRGFIRDNKND' A
#
# COMPACT_ATOMS: atom_id res chain seq x y z
N MET A 1 -26.12 8.63 46.14
CA MET A 1 -25.22 7.47 46.06
C MET A 1 -26.00 6.30 45.48
N ALA A 2 -25.73 5.92 44.22
CA ALA A 2 -26.27 4.71 43.61
C ALA A 2 -25.15 4.05 42.81
N ASN A 3 -24.81 2.83 43.20
CA ASN A 3 -23.75 2.00 42.63
C ASN A 3 -24.28 1.26 41.39
N LYS A 4 -23.51 1.14 40.30
CA LYS A 4 -23.78 0.10 39.29
C LYS A 4 -22.55 -0.32 38.48
N VAL A 5 -21.96 -1.41 38.95
CA VAL A 5 -21.61 -2.66 38.23
C VAL A 5 -20.75 -2.55 36.96
N ALA A 6 -19.57 -3.18 37.08
CA ALA A 6 -18.68 -3.63 36.03
C ALA A 6 -19.42 -4.37 34.90
N GLY A 7 -19.16 -3.97 33.66
CA GLY A 7 -19.60 -4.67 32.45
C GLY A 7 -18.40 -5.13 31.65
N ASP A 8 -17.87 -6.29 32.02
CA ASP A 8 -16.92 -7.07 31.23
C ASP A 8 -17.61 -7.46 29.90
N LYS A 9 -17.12 -6.95 28.77
CA LYS A 9 -17.61 -7.36 27.44
C LYS A 9 -16.71 -8.48 26.90
N PRO A 10 -17.28 -9.58 26.38
CA PRO A 10 -16.51 -10.75 25.98
C PRO A 10 -15.64 -10.46 24.76
N VAL A 11 -14.34 -10.68 24.90
CA VAL A 11 -13.37 -10.63 23.80
C VAL A 11 -13.59 -11.84 22.90
N LYS A 12 -14.19 -11.63 21.72
CA LYS A 12 -14.34 -12.67 20.70
C LYS A 12 -12.96 -12.99 20.09
N PRO A 13 -12.52 -14.26 20.07
CA PRO A 13 -11.25 -14.64 19.46
C PRO A 13 -11.43 -14.77 17.94
N GLY A 14 -10.49 -14.20 17.19
CA GLY A 14 -10.22 -14.64 15.81
C GLY A 14 -10.85 -13.83 14.68
N LYS A 15 -10.17 -12.74 14.29
CA LYS A 15 -9.83 -12.49 12.88
C LYS A 15 -8.38 -12.05 12.84
N LYS A 16 -7.49 -12.87 12.26
CA LYS A 16 -6.18 -12.38 11.82
C LYS A 16 -6.48 -11.19 10.92
N LYS A 17 -6.17 -9.97 11.37
CA LYS A 17 -6.28 -8.77 10.52
C LYS A 17 -5.40 -9.08 9.31
N ALA A 18 -6.01 -9.40 8.17
CA ALA A 18 -5.27 -9.48 6.93
C ALA A 18 -4.53 -8.15 6.83
N GLY A 19 -3.20 -8.19 6.99
CA GLY A 19 -2.37 -7.00 7.07
C GLY A 19 -2.75 -6.11 5.90
N LYS A 20 -3.28 -4.92 6.23
CA LYS A 20 -3.70 -3.92 5.26
C LYS A 20 -2.62 -3.83 4.19
N LYS A 21 -2.94 -4.15 2.93
CA LYS A 21 -2.03 -3.97 1.78
C LYS A 21 -1.91 -2.48 1.42
N ASP A 22 -2.02 -1.62 2.44
CA ASP A 22 -2.34 -0.20 2.32
C ASP A 22 -1.14 0.65 2.78
N ALA A 23 0.07 0.10 2.73
CA ALA A 23 1.27 0.89 2.94
C ALA A 23 1.42 1.83 1.73
N GLN A 24 1.19 3.12 1.95
CA GLN A 24 1.38 4.16 0.94
C GLN A 24 2.86 4.53 0.84
N LEU A 25 3.38 4.60 -0.38
CA LEU A 25 4.71 5.11 -0.67
C LEU A 25 4.55 6.50 -1.31
N LEU A 26 5.06 7.54 -0.64
CA LEU A 26 5.09 8.90 -1.20
C LEU A 26 6.46 9.14 -1.82
N ILE A 27 6.50 9.35 -3.14
CA ILE A 27 7.73 9.62 -3.89
C ILE A 27 7.65 11.05 -4.42
N ARG A 28 8.73 11.81 -4.27
CA ARG A 28 8.88 13.14 -4.88
C ARG A 28 9.83 13.01 -6.05
N ILE A 29 9.37 13.41 -7.22
CA ILE A 29 10.13 13.44 -8.48
C ILE A 29 9.95 14.82 -9.12
N GLY A 30 10.76 15.14 -10.13
CA GLY A 30 10.60 16.36 -10.91
C GLY A 30 9.25 16.38 -11.63
N SER A 31 8.68 17.57 -11.84
CA SER A 31 7.40 17.73 -12.52
C SER A 31 7.46 17.22 -13.97
N ALA A 32 8.53 17.54 -14.71
CA ALA A 32 8.71 17.08 -16.08
C ALA A 32 8.77 15.54 -16.18
N GLU A 33 9.51 14.89 -15.29
CA GLU A 33 9.63 13.41 -15.24
C GLU A 33 8.29 12.75 -14.90
N ARG A 34 7.53 13.34 -13.97
CA ARG A 34 6.17 12.88 -13.64
C ARG A 34 5.26 12.93 -14.86
N ASP A 35 5.26 14.04 -15.58
CA ASP A 35 4.35 14.27 -16.69
C ASP A 35 4.69 13.34 -17.87
N GLU A 36 5.98 13.13 -18.15
CA GLU A 36 6.45 12.14 -19.13
C GLU A 36 6.05 10.71 -18.74
N PHE A 37 6.23 10.33 -17.47
CA PHE A 37 5.83 9.01 -16.98
C PHE A 37 4.31 8.80 -17.05
N MET A 38 3.51 9.83 -16.77
CA MET A 38 2.06 9.76 -16.88
C MET A 38 1.61 9.63 -18.34
N ALA A 39 2.19 10.40 -19.25
CA ALA A 39 1.89 10.30 -20.68
C ALA A 39 2.19 8.90 -21.24
N LEU A 40 3.33 8.31 -20.87
CA LEU A 40 3.67 6.93 -21.25
C LEU A 40 2.72 5.90 -20.64
N CYS A 41 2.25 6.11 -19.41
CA CYS A 41 1.26 5.23 -18.82
C CYS A 41 -0.07 5.25 -19.58
N GLU A 42 -0.50 6.43 -20.04
CA GLU A 42 -1.72 6.60 -20.83
C GLU A 42 -1.59 5.94 -22.21
N GLU A 43 -0.44 6.11 -22.89
CA GLU A 43 -0.18 5.47 -24.18
C GLU A 43 -0.21 3.94 -24.09
N LEU A 44 0.28 3.38 -22.98
CA LEU A 44 0.37 1.94 -22.75
C LEU A 44 -0.90 1.33 -22.12
N ASP A 45 -1.99 2.09 -22.00
CA ASP A 45 -3.24 1.67 -21.34
C ASP A 45 -2.99 1.07 -19.94
N THR A 46 -2.09 1.69 -19.17
CA THR A 46 -1.69 1.24 -17.84
C THR A 46 -1.76 2.38 -16.82
N SER A 47 -1.68 2.04 -15.54
CA SER A 47 -1.65 3.03 -14.47
C SER A 47 -0.25 3.17 -13.91
N ALA A 48 0.12 4.42 -13.56
CA ALA A 48 1.33 4.74 -12.83
C ALA A 48 1.57 3.80 -11.63
N ALA A 49 0.51 3.54 -10.84
CA ALA A 49 0.58 2.63 -9.70
C ALA A 49 0.91 1.18 -10.09
N ARG A 50 0.41 0.69 -11.24
CA ARG A 50 0.67 -0.66 -11.73
C ARG A 50 2.10 -0.81 -12.22
N GLU A 51 2.61 0.17 -12.96
CA GLU A 51 4.00 0.15 -13.45
C GLU A 51 5.01 0.30 -12.30
N ILE A 52 4.79 1.24 -11.36
CA ILE A 52 5.62 1.38 -10.16
C ILE A 52 5.67 0.06 -9.36
N ARG A 53 4.53 -0.60 -9.16
CA ARG A 53 4.49 -1.89 -8.43
C ARG A 53 5.20 -3.01 -9.16
N LYS A 54 5.08 -3.08 -10.49
CA LYS A 54 5.80 -4.07 -11.30
C LYS A 54 7.31 -3.82 -11.22
N PHE A 55 7.72 -2.56 -11.39
CA PHE A 55 9.11 -2.14 -11.28
C PHE A 55 9.70 -2.52 -9.91
N ILE A 56 9.03 -2.16 -8.81
CA ILE A 56 9.47 -2.51 -7.45
C ILE A 56 9.63 -4.04 -7.29
N ARG A 57 8.68 -4.84 -7.79
CA ARG A 57 8.76 -6.31 -7.70
C ARG A 57 9.92 -6.88 -8.53
N GLY A 58 10.12 -6.37 -9.74
CA GLY A 58 11.24 -6.73 -10.61
C GLY A 58 12.57 -6.40 -9.94
N PHE A 59 12.72 -5.15 -9.51
CA PHE A 59 13.90 -4.67 -8.80
C PHE A 59 14.24 -5.52 -7.57
N ILE A 60 13.24 -5.83 -6.71
CA ILE A 60 13.46 -6.70 -5.53
C ILE A 60 13.92 -8.09 -5.95
N ARG A 61 13.31 -8.69 -6.97
CA ARG A 61 13.68 -10.04 -7.43
C ARG A 61 15.11 -10.05 -7.96
N ASP A 62 15.47 -9.04 -8.74
CA ASP A 62 16.74 -8.98 -9.45
C ASP A 62 17.90 -8.66 -8.49
N ASN A 63 17.64 -8.00 -7.35
CA ASN A 63 18.66 -7.60 -6.35
C ASN A 63 18.67 -8.44 -5.05
N LYS A 64 17.71 -9.35 -4.83
CA LYS A 64 17.69 -10.20 -3.62
C LYS A 64 18.51 -11.48 -3.72
N ASN A 65 18.95 -11.83 -4.92
CA ASN A 65 19.76 -13.02 -5.17
C ASN A 65 21.25 -12.68 -5.36
N ASP A 66 21.67 -11.46 -5.00
CA ASP A 66 23.08 -11.07 -4.85
C ASP A 66 23.54 -11.26 -3.40
#